data_AF-A0ABD8A9F8-F1
#
_entry.id   AF-A0ABD8A9F8-F1
#
_cell.length_a   1.000
_cell.length_b   1.000
_cell.length_c   1.000
_cell.angle_alpha   90.00
_cell.angle_beta   90.00
_cell.angle_gamma   90.00
#
_symmetry.space_group_name_H-M   'P 1'
#
loop_
_entity.id
_entity.type
_entity.pdbx_description
1 polymer ?
#
loop_
_entity_poly.entity_id
_entity_poly.type
_entity_poly.pdbx_seq_one_letter_code
_entity_poly.pdbx_strand_id
1 'polypeptide(L)' 'MDQNEELKEMLSDLLWLNAVIATELIQITENTSAILRKTTPPESCIAEHAALRATALDIADRYKPGTMLRQHVAKHE' A
#
# COMPACT_ATOMS: atom_id res chain seq x y z
N MET A 1 -15.56 -20.08 17.15
CA MET A 1 -15.45 -18.65 16.81
C MET A 1 -16.85 -18.15 16.55
N ASP A 2 -17.21 -16.95 17.01
CA ASP A 2 -18.45 -16.30 16.56
C ASP A 2 -18.34 -16.05 15.04
N GLN A 3 -19.39 -16.33 14.27
CA GLN A 3 -19.39 -16.11 12.81
C GLN A 3 -19.09 -14.63 12.48
N ASN A 4 -19.50 -13.70 13.34
CA ASN A 4 -19.16 -12.29 13.18
C ASN A 4 -17.68 -12.00 13.41
N GLU A 5 -17.02 -12.78 14.26
CA GLU A 5 -15.60 -12.62 14.57
C GLU A 5 -14.75 -13.18 13.43
N GLU A 6 -15.10 -14.35 12.90
CA GLU A 6 -14.49 -14.91 11.69
C GLU A 6 -14.66 -13.98 10.48
N LEU A 7 -15.85 -13.41 10.29
CA LEU A 7 -16.09 -12.44 9.22
C LEU A 7 -15.22 -11.18 9.38
N LYS A 8 -15.06 -10.66 10.59
CA LYS A 8 -14.20 -9.49 10.86
C LYS A 8 -12.73 -9.80 10.55
N GLU A 9 -12.24 -10.98 10.93
CA GLU A 9 -10.87 -11.41 10.62
C GLU A 9 -10.65 -11.51 9.11
N MET A 10 -11.58 -12.15 8.38
CA MET A 10 -11.52 -12.22 6.92
C MET A 10 -11.49 -10.83 6.27
N LEU A 11 -12.28 -9.89 6.76
CA LEU A 11 -12.30 -8.51 6.26
C LEU A 11 -10.98 -7.78 6.57
N SER A 12 -10.43 -7.94 7.77
CA SER A 12 -9.11 -7.41 8.13
C SER A 12 -8.01 -7.96 7.23
N ASP A 13 -8.04 -9.25 6.91
CA ASP A 13 -7.10 -9.89 5.99
C ASP A 13 -7.23 -9.34 4.57
N LEU A 14 -8.47 -9.17 4.08
CA LEU A 14 -8.74 -8.58 2.78
C LEU A 14 -8.26 -7.13 2.69
N LEU A 15 -8.52 -6.32 3.72
CA LEU A 15 -8.05 -4.93 3.77
C LEU A 15 -6.53 -4.86 3.74
N TRP A 16 -5.85 -5.73 4.50
CA TRP A 16 -4.40 -5.80 4.51
C TRP A 16 -3.84 -6.21 3.15
N LEU A 17 -4.37 -7.27 2.52
CA LEU A 17 -3.94 -7.69 1.18
C LEU A 17 -4.16 -6.60 0.13
N ASN A 18 -5.28 -5.88 0.20
CA ASN A 18 -5.55 -4.76 -0.71
C ASN A 18 -4.54 -3.61 -0.51
N ALA A 19 -4.11 -3.34 0.73
CA ALA A 19 -3.07 -2.34 0.98
C ALA A 19 -1.70 -2.78 0.43
N VAL A 20 -1.34 -4.06 0.55
CA VAL A 20 -0.14 -4.63 -0.10
C VAL A 20 -0.22 -4.41 -1.61
N ILE A 21 -1.32 -4.81 -2.25
CA ILE A 21 -1.50 -4.67 -3.70
C ILE A 21 -1.44 -3.20 -4.13
N ALA A 22 -2.13 -2.31 -3.41
CA ALA A 22 -2.15 -0.89 -3.73
C ALA A 22 -0.75 -0.26 -3.67
N THR A 23 0.02 -0.55 -2.62
CA THR A 23 1.37 0.00 -2.45
C THR A 23 2.35 -0.52 -3.51
N GLU A 24 2.28 -1.80 -3.86
CA GLU A 24 3.08 -2.39 -4.95
C GLU A 24 2.68 -1.86 -6.33
N LEU A 25 1.38 -1.68 -6.61
CA LEU A 25 0.92 -1.12 -7.87
C LEU A 25 1.39 0.32 -8.07
N ILE A 26 1.33 1.15 -7.02
CA ILE A 26 1.88 2.51 -7.05
C ILE A 26 3.37 2.48 -7.43
N GLN A 27 4.15 1.59 -6.79
CA GLN A 27 5.58 1.47 -7.08
C GLN A 27 5.84 1.02 -8.53
N ILE A 28 5.09 0.02 -9.01
CA ILE A 28 5.17 -0.45 -10.39
C ILE A 28 4.81 0.68 -11.37
N THR A 29 3.79 1.47 -11.07
CA THR A 29 3.38 2.61 -11.90
C THR A 29 4.46 3.68 -11.96
N GLU A 30 5.09 4.04 -10.84
CA GLU A 30 6.22 4.98 -10.82
C GLU A 30 7.40 4.48 -11.65
N ASN A 31 7.83 3.23 -11.39
CA ASN A 31 8.94 2.62 -12.09
C ASN A 31 8.68 2.56 -13.60
N THR A 32 7.46 2.17 -14.00
CA THR A 32 7.06 2.10 -15.41
C THR A 32 7.06 3.49 -16.06
N SER A 33 6.51 4.50 -15.36
CA SER A 33 6.54 5.89 -15.84
C SER A 33 7.96 6.41 -16.04
N ALA A 34 8.86 6.11 -15.09
CA ALA A 34 10.27 6.49 -15.16
C ALA A 34 10.97 5.86 -16.37
N ILE A 35 10.76 4.55 -16.60
CA ILE A 35 11.31 3.81 -17.74
C ILE A 35 10.83 4.42 -19.07
N LEU A 36 9.53 4.68 -19.20
CA LEU A 36 8.94 5.25 -20.43
C LEU A 36 9.46 6.67 -20.71
N ARG A 37 9.61 7.49 -19.66
CA ARG A 37 10.10 8.86 -19.78
C ARG A 37 11.62 8.95 -19.90
N LYS A 38 12.35 7.89 -19.54
CA LYS A 38 13.81 7.86 -19.38
C LYS A 38 14.32 8.95 -18.42
N THR A 39 13.48 9.34 -17.47
CA THR A 39 13.77 10.34 -16.44
C THR A 39 12.86 10.08 -15.24
N THR A 40 13.19 10.69 -14.11
CA THR A 40 12.39 10.61 -12.90
C THR A 40 10.94 11.08 -13.17
N PRO A 41 9.91 10.42 -12.58
CA PRO A 41 8.54 10.92 -12.66
C PRO A 41 8.44 12.36 -12.13
N PRO A 42 7.46 13.16 -12.59
CA PRO A 42 7.24 14.50 -12.06
C PRO A 42 7.10 14.49 -10.54
N GLU A 43 7.66 15.49 -9.85
CA GLU A 43 7.59 15.59 -8.38
C GLU A 43 6.15 15.57 -7.86
N SER A 44 5.21 16.17 -8.61
CA SER A 44 3.78 16.13 -8.27
C SER A 44 3.24 14.70 -8.21
N CYS A 45 3.63 13.83 -9.17
CA CYS A 45 3.21 12.43 -9.16
C CYS A 45 3.81 11.68 -7.96
N ILE A 46 5.07 11.93 -7.63
CA ILE A 46 5.74 11.29 -6.49
C ILE A 46 5.04 11.68 -5.18
N ALA A 47 4.72 12.96 -5.00
CA ALA A 47 4.02 13.45 -3.82
C ALA A 47 2.61 12.87 -3.69
N GLU A 48 1.85 12.81 -4.79
CA GLU A 48 0.52 12.21 -4.83
C GLU A 48 0.56 10.72 -4.48
N HIS A 49 1.50 9.98 -5.07
CA HIS A 49 1.69 8.56 -4.78
C HIS A 49 2.13 8.29 -3.34
N ALA A 50 2.99 9.13 -2.77
CA ALA A 50 3.35 9.04 -1.36
C ALA A 50 2.12 9.21 -0.45
N ALA A 51 1.24 10.16 -0.76
CA ALA A 51 -0.01 10.35 -0.01
C ALA A 51 -0.97 9.14 -0.14
N LEU A 52 -1.06 8.54 -1.33
CA LEU A 52 -1.85 7.33 -1.56
C LEU A 52 -1.27 6.13 -0.79
N ARG A 53 0.05 5.92 -0.81
CA ARG A 53 0.72 4.87 -0.01
C ARG A 53 0.46 5.07 1.48
N ALA A 54 0.62 6.29 1.98
CA ALA A 54 0.38 6.60 3.39
C ALA A 54 -1.07 6.25 3.80
N THR A 55 -2.05 6.60 2.96
CA THR A 55 -3.46 6.26 3.19
C THR A 55 -3.68 4.74 3.25
N ALA A 56 -3.08 3.98 2.32
CA ALA A 56 -3.20 2.52 2.31
C ALA A 56 -2.58 1.88 3.57
N LEU A 57 -1.42 2.37 4.00
CA LEU A 57 -0.75 1.91 5.21
C LEU A 57 -1.57 2.22 6.47
N ASP A 58 -2.19 3.39 6.55
CA ASP A 58 -3.01 3.77 7.70
C ASP A 58 -4.30 2.94 7.80
N ILE A 59 -4.90 2.55 6.67
CA ILE A 59 -6.01 1.59 6.64
C ILE A 59 -5.53 0.23 7.15
N ALA A 60 -4.42 -0.29 6.62
CA ALA A 60 -3.88 -1.59 7.01
C ALA A 60 -3.54 -1.66 8.50
N ASP A 61 -2.87 -0.65 9.04
CA ASP A 61 -2.47 -0.60 10.45
C ASP A 61 -3.67 -0.51 11.40
N ARG A 62 -4.75 0.17 10.97
CA ARG A 62 -5.98 0.27 11.78
C ARG A 62 -6.68 -1.07 11.94
N TYR A 63 -6.73 -1.88 10.88
CA TYR A 63 -7.54 -3.10 10.83
C TYR A 63 -6.72 -4.39 11.00
N LYS A 64 -5.41 -4.34 10.79
CA LYS A 64 -4.47 -5.44 11.02
C LYS A 64 -3.10 -4.91 11.49
N PRO A 65 -2.99 -4.45 12.76
CA PRO A 65 -1.76 -3.88 13.30
C PRO A 65 -0.65 -4.93 13.46
N GLY A 66 0.59 -4.46 13.63
CA GLY A 66 1.74 -5.32 13.90
C GLY A 66 2.24 -6.14 12.71
N THR A 67 1.80 -5.79 11.49
CA THR A 67 2.27 -6.43 10.27
C THR A 67 3.54 -5.77 9.75
N MET A 68 4.22 -6.44 8.81
CA MET A 68 5.48 -5.95 8.23
C MET A 68 5.28 -4.95 7.09
N LEU A 69 4.04 -4.64 6.69
CA LEU A 69 3.76 -3.89 5.46
C LEU A 69 4.41 -2.50 5.46
N ARG A 70 4.31 -1.74 6.55
CA ARG A 70 4.95 -0.42 6.64
C ARG A 70 6.47 -0.48 6.52
N GLN A 71 7.09 -1.48 7.16
CA GLN A 71 8.54 -1.70 7.07
C GLN A 71 8.97 -2.16 5.68
N HIS A 72 8.11 -2.91 4.99
CA HIS A 72 8.32 -3.36 3.62
C HIS A 72 8.30 -2.19 2.65
N VAL A 73 7.26 -1.33 2.72
CA VAL A 73 7.12 -0.17 1.84
C VAL A 73 8.27 0.84 2.04
N ALA A 74 8.74 1.02 3.27
CA ALA A 74 9.87 1.91 3.56
C ALA A 74 11.21 1.49 2.91
N LYS A 75 11.32 0.26 2.38
CA LYS A 75 12.51 -0.21 1.65
C LYS A 75 12.48 0.13 0.15
N HIS A 76 11.36 0.62 -0.35
CA HIS A 76 11.21 1.04 -1.75
C HIS A 76 11.64 2.50 -1.97
N GLU A 77 11.79 3.27 -0.88
CA GLU A 77 12.37 4.62 -0.87
C GLU A 77 13.91 4.57 -0.75
#